data_AF-A0A955GKV3-F1
#
_entry.id   AF-A0A955GKV3-F1
#
_cell.length_a   1.000
_cell.length_b   1.000
_cell.length_c   1.000
_cell.angle_alpha   90.00
_cell.angle_beta   90.00
_cell.angle_gamma   90.00
#
_symmetry.space_group_name_H-M   'P 1'
#
loop_
_entity.id
_entity.type
_entity.pdbx_description
1 polymer ?
#
loop_
_entity_poly.entity_id
_entity_poly.type
_entity_poly.pdbx_seq_one_letter_code
_entity_poly.pdbx_strand_id
1 'polypeptide(L)'
;MPNKIQFSQKQIAIMTIGLSFILALVTSLVVANMVHSSQTNSSHEMTKSSQKLMVHISSGVDEPHAIMMGLNKALKAREAGLDVFVYADVKATDIMLAKTDIAFADFPSSQKLVNQLIDSGAQVYVCPHCLMVNGGKMNEVIPGVRELTMDNMISFMNEGGVTALDY
;
A
#
# COMPACT_ATOMS: atom_id res chain seq x y z
N MET A 1 -76.91 -10.48 27.07
CA MET A 1 -76.32 -10.05 28.36
C MET A 1 -74.81 -10.11 28.25
N PRO A 2 -74.08 -8.99 28.09
CA PRO A 2 -72.61 -9.00 28.11
C PRO A 2 -72.10 -8.86 29.56
N ASN A 3 -71.30 -9.83 29.97
CA ASN A 3 -70.65 -9.92 31.27
C ASN A 3 -69.53 -8.85 31.35
N LYS A 4 -69.72 -7.80 32.15
CA LYS A 4 -68.69 -6.77 32.37
C LYS A 4 -67.71 -7.28 33.42
N ILE A 5 -66.50 -7.63 32.98
CA ILE A 5 -65.39 -7.98 33.86
C ILE A 5 -64.95 -6.69 34.59
N GLN A 6 -65.24 -6.61 35.88
CA GLN A 6 -64.75 -5.51 36.74
C GLN A 6 -63.38 -5.90 37.32
N PHE A 7 -62.34 -5.23 36.85
CA PHE A 7 -60.98 -5.37 37.39
C PHE A 7 -60.80 -4.46 38.61
N SER A 8 -60.34 -5.04 39.72
CA SER A 8 -60.02 -4.33 40.98
C SER A 8 -58.84 -3.38 40.81
N GLN A 9 -58.84 -2.25 41.54
CA GLN A 9 -57.75 -1.25 41.58
C GLN A 9 -56.36 -1.86 41.82
N LYS A 10 -56.28 -2.95 42.60
CA LYS A 10 -55.02 -3.70 42.80
C LYS A 10 -54.54 -4.43 41.53
N GLN A 11 -55.46 -4.94 40.71
CA GLN A 11 -55.11 -5.61 39.45
C GLN A 11 -54.69 -4.61 38.37
N ILE A 12 -55.28 -3.42 38.35
CA ILE A 12 -54.85 -2.32 37.47
C ILE A 12 -53.43 -1.87 37.84
N ALA A 13 -53.12 -1.72 39.14
CA ALA A 13 -51.80 -1.33 39.60
C ALA A 13 -50.70 -2.38 39.29
N ILE A 14 -51.02 -3.69 39.40
CA ILE A 14 -50.08 -4.76 39.04
C ILE A 14 -49.84 -4.79 37.52
N MET A 15 -50.88 -4.55 36.71
CA MET A 15 -50.74 -4.47 35.26
C MET A 15 -49.93 -3.25 34.79
N THR A 16 -50.07 -2.08 35.43
CA THR A 16 -49.29 -0.89 35.07
C THR A 16 -47.81 -1.03 35.43
N ILE A 17 -47.50 -1.59 36.61
CA ILE A 17 -46.12 -1.87 37.02
C ILE A 17 -45.48 -2.90 36.07
N GLY A 18 -46.21 -3.96 35.70
CA GLY A 18 -45.72 -4.95 34.74
C GLY A 18 -45.45 -4.37 33.35
N LEU A 19 -46.33 -3.49 32.86
CA LEU A 19 -46.18 -2.85 31.55
C LEU A 19 -44.99 -1.85 31.52
N SER A 20 -44.76 -1.11 32.61
CA SER A 20 -43.59 -0.23 32.75
C SER A 20 -42.27 -1.01 32.82
N PHE A 21 -42.25 -2.16 33.49
CA PHE A 21 -41.08 -3.04 33.52
C PHE A 21 -40.76 -3.64 32.15
N ILE A 22 -41.78 -4.08 31.40
CA ILE A 22 -41.61 -4.61 30.05
C ILE A 22 -41.07 -3.53 29.11
N LEU A 23 -41.61 -2.30 29.19
CA LEU A 23 -41.15 -1.20 28.33
C LEU A 23 -39.69 -0.80 28.64
N ALA A 24 -39.28 -0.82 29.92
CA ALA A 24 -37.89 -0.56 30.32
C ALA A 24 -36.91 -1.68 29.89
N LEU A 25 -37.37 -2.93 29.87
CA LEU A 25 -36.56 -4.05 29.40
C LEU A 25 -36.34 -3.99 27.88
N VAL A 26 -37.38 -3.61 27.12
CA VAL A 26 -37.32 -3.47 25.66
C VAL A 26 -36.41 -2.30 25.27
N THR A 27 -36.45 -1.17 25.98
CA THR A 27 -35.55 -0.04 25.69
C THR A 27 -34.09 -0.37 25.98
N SER A 28 -33.77 -1.09 27.06
CA SER A 28 -32.41 -1.56 27.33
C SER A 28 -31.89 -2.53 26.25
N LEU A 29 -32.74 -3.41 25.73
CA LEU A 29 -32.35 -4.38 24.70
C LEU A 29 -32.07 -3.70 23.33
N VAL A 30 -32.81 -2.64 23.01
CA VAL A 30 -32.57 -1.85 21.78
C VAL A 30 -31.27 -1.05 21.87
N VAL A 31 -30.97 -0.44 23.03
CA VAL A 31 -29.71 0.30 23.22
C VAL A 31 -28.49 -0.63 23.19
N ALA A 32 -28.60 -1.84 23.76
CA ALA A 32 -27.54 -2.84 23.68
C ALA A 32 -27.24 -3.26 22.22
N ASN A 33 -28.27 -3.43 21.38
CA ASN A 33 -28.10 -3.73 19.95
C ASN A 33 -27.54 -2.54 19.15
N MET A 34 -27.92 -1.30 19.46
CA MET A 34 -27.34 -0.11 18.81
C MET A 34 -25.86 0.11 19.19
N VAL A 35 -25.47 -0.19 20.43
CA VAL A 35 -24.08 -0.11 20.88
C VAL A 35 -23.24 -1.26 20.33
N HIS A 36 -23.83 -2.44 20.10
CA HIS A 36 -23.15 -3.57 19.47
C HIS A 36 -22.89 -3.37 17.97
N SER A 37 -23.75 -2.64 17.24
CA SER A 37 -23.49 -2.27 15.84
C SER A 37 -22.34 -1.27 15.68
N SER A 38 -21.98 -0.51 16.72
CA SER A 38 -20.90 0.49 16.66
C SER A 38 -19.51 -0.08 16.99
N GLN A 39 -19.41 -1.36 17.40
CA GLN A 39 -18.15 -2.02 17.76
C GLN A 39 -17.99 -3.41 17.14
N THR A 40 -18.61 -3.63 15.98
CA THR A 40 -18.01 -4.58 15.03
C THR A 40 -16.78 -3.90 14.46
N ASN A 41 -15.66 -4.22 15.10
CA ASN A 41 -14.30 -4.06 14.65
C ASN A 41 -14.20 -3.55 13.21
N SER A 42 -13.69 -2.33 13.09
CA SER A 42 -12.77 -1.95 12.04
C SER A 42 -11.64 -3.00 11.96
N SER A 43 -11.93 -4.18 11.41
CA SER A 43 -11.09 -4.64 10.33
C SER A 43 -11.15 -3.49 9.33
N HIS A 44 -10.14 -2.64 9.35
CA HIS A 44 -9.63 -2.09 8.10
C HIS A 44 -9.50 -3.31 7.19
N GLU A 45 -10.56 -3.64 6.46
CA GLU A 45 -10.38 -4.13 5.12
C GLU A 45 -9.49 -3.07 4.50
N MET A 46 -8.21 -3.41 4.39
CA MET A 46 -7.26 -2.71 3.56
C MET A 46 -7.84 -2.85 2.15
N THR A 47 -8.85 -2.04 1.84
CA THR A 47 -9.02 -1.58 0.47
C THR A 47 -7.73 -0.83 0.23
N LYS A 48 -6.78 -1.56 -0.34
CA LYS A 48 -5.45 -1.13 -0.70
C LYS A 48 -5.62 0.12 -1.55
N SER A 49 -5.70 1.28 -0.91
CA SER A 49 -5.40 2.55 -1.53
C SER A 49 -3.88 2.56 -1.67
N SER A 50 -3.37 1.74 -2.58
CA SER A 50 -1.94 1.67 -2.87
C SER A 50 -1.59 2.90 -3.67
N GLN A 51 -1.27 3.96 -2.94
CA GLN A 51 -0.46 5.03 -3.48
C GLN A 51 0.77 4.38 -4.12
N LYS A 52 1.05 4.77 -5.36
CA LYS A 52 2.13 4.18 -6.14
C LYS A 52 3.18 5.24 -6.41
N LEU A 53 4.43 4.81 -6.42
CA LEU A 53 5.55 5.66 -6.77
C LEU A 53 6.30 5.06 -7.94
N MET A 54 6.40 5.81 -9.02
CA MET A 54 7.38 5.58 -10.06
C MET A 54 8.62 6.40 -9.72
N VAL A 55 9.78 5.76 -9.70
CA VAL A 55 11.07 6.45 -9.60
C VAL A 55 11.82 6.19 -10.89
N HIS A 56 11.91 7.23 -11.72
CA HIS A 56 12.75 7.23 -12.91
C HIS A 56 14.14 7.70 -12.52
N ILE A 57 15.17 7.01 -13.01
CA ILE A 57 16.57 7.33 -12.80
C ILE A 57 17.26 7.29 -14.16
N SER A 58 17.83 8.42 -14.57
CA SER A 58 18.53 8.55 -15.86
C SER A 58 20.00 8.96 -15.70
N SER A 59 20.36 9.52 -14.54
CA SER A 59 21.73 9.91 -14.17
C SER A 59 22.71 8.74 -14.17
N GLY A 60 23.98 9.05 -14.49
CA GLY A 60 25.07 8.08 -14.57
C GLY A 60 25.95 8.06 -13.33
N VAL A 61 26.95 7.17 -13.33
CA VAL A 61 27.92 7.03 -12.24
C VAL A 61 28.75 8.31 -11.98
N ASP A 62 28.73 9.26 -12.92
CA ASP A 62 29.26 10.62 -12.81
C ASP A 62 28.44 11.52 -11.85
N GLU A 63 27.19 11.16 -11.59
CA GLU A 63 26.26 11.87 -10.69
C GLU A 63 25.75 10.95 -9.56
N PRO A 64 26.66 10.44 -8.70
CA PRO A 64 26.32 9.36 -7.76
C PRO A 64 25.27 9.79 -6.72
N HIS A 65 25.16 11.08 -6.41
CA HIS A 65 24.13 11.58 -5.50
C HIS A 65 22.71 11.40 -6.06
N ALA A 66 22.49 11.69 -7.35
CA ALA A 66 21.19 11.58 -8.00
C ALA A 66 20.70 10.12 -8.00
N ILE A 67 21.59 9.20 -8.40
CA ILE A 67 21.35 7.76 -8.36
C ILE A 67 20.99 7.28 -6.95
N MET A 68 21.84 7.58 -5.95
CA MET A 68 21.58 7.11 -4.59
C MET A 68 20.30 7.69 -4.02
N MET A 69 19.97 8.95 -4.33
CA MET A 69 18.73 9.57 -3.90
C MET A 69 17.51 8.88 -4.52
N GLY A 70 17.54 8.56 -5.82
CA GLY A 70 16.47 7.82 -6.48
C GLY A 70 16.26 6.44 -5.85
N LEU A 71 17.33 5.64 -5.75
CA LEU A 71 17.27 4.29 -5.16
C LEU A 71 16.81 4.31 -3.69
N ASN A 72 17.38 5.20 -2.87
CA ASN A 72 17.01 5.30 -1.46
C ASN A 72 15.58 5.82 -1.28
N LYS A 73 15.12 6.78 -2.09
CA LYS A 73 13.73 7.26 -2.02
C LYS A 73 12.75 6.15 -2.39
N ALA A 74 13.05 5.38 -3.44
CA ALA A 74 12.27 4.20 -3.82
C ALA A 74 12.16 3.20 -2.66
N LEU A 75 13.28 2.91 -1.98
CA LEU A 75 13.30 1.97 -0.87
C LEU A 75 12.48 2.49 0.32
N LYS A 76 12.63 3.77 0.66
CA LYS A 76 11.84 4.42 1.73
C LYS A 76 10.35 4.44 1.42
N ALA A 77 9.97 4.61 0.15
CA ALA A 77 8.57 4.52 -0.28
C ALA A 77 8.01 3.09 -0.14
N ARG A 78 8.78 2.06 -0.47
CA ARG A 78 8.41 0.66 -0.20
C ARG A 78 8.24 0.38 1.28
N GLU A 79 9.18 0.83 2.11
CA GLU A 79 9.09 0.70 3.58
C GLU A 79 7.82 1.39 4.14
N ALA A 80 7.39 2.49 3.52
CA ALA A 80 6.14 3.19 3.86
C ALA A 80 4.87 2.52 3.29
N GLY A 81 4.99 1.40 2.57
CA GLY A 81 3.86 0.61 2.07
C GLY A 81 3.34 0.99 0.68
N LEU A 82 4.04 1.86 -0.06
CA LEU A 82 3.64 2.22 -1.43
C LEU A 82 4.08 1.15 -2.41
N ASP A 83 3.32 0.90 -3.48
CA ASP A 83 3.79 0.10 -4.61
C ASP A 83 4.81 0.90 -5.41
N VAL A 84 6.04 0.37 -5.56
CA VAL A 84 7.14 1.10 -6.19
C VAL A 84 7.56 0.44 -7.49
N PHE A 85 7.71 1.27 -8.51
CA PHE A 85 8.26 0.94 -9.81
C PHE A 85 9.52 1.78 -10.03
N VAL A 86 10.67 1.15 -10.09
CA VAL A 86 11.94 1.80 -10.43
C VAL A 86 12.23 1.56 -11.89
N TYR A 87 12.53 2.63 -12.62
CA TYR A 87 12.90 2.58 -14.03
C TYR A 87 14.26 3.24 -14.23
N ALA A 88 15.25 2.46 -14.64
CA ALA A 88 16.59 2.95 -14.98
C ALA A 88 16.81 2.94 -16.49
N ASP A 89 17.17 4.09 -17.05
CA ASP A 89 17.51 4.24 -18.45
C ASP A 89 18.68 5.20 -18.68
N VAL A 90 18.94 5.52 -19.94
CA VAL A 90 20.04 6.38 -20.38
C VAL A 90 21.36 5.93 -19.75
N LYS A 91 21.92 6.63 -18.76
CA LYS A 91 23.19 6.28 -18.12
C LYS A 91 23.01 5.38 -16.88
N ALA A 92 21.82 5.38 -16.27
CA ALA A 92 21.55 4.61 -15.07
C ALA A 92 21.52 3.09 -15.30
N THR A 93 21.55 2.63 -16.56
CA THR A 93 21.63 1.19 -16.85
C THR A 93 22.92 0.55 -16.33
N ASP A 94 24.00 1.32 -16.19
CA ASP A 94 25.29 0.83 -15.70
C ASP A 94 25.21 0.31 -14.26
N ILE A 95 24.41 0.96 -13.39
CA ILE A 95 24.24 0.54 -11.99
C ILE A 95 23.32 -0.68 -11.83
N MET A 96 22.63 -1.08 -12.89
CA MET A 96 21.82 -2.31 -12.90
C MET A 96 22.66 -3.54 -13.25
N LEU A 97 23.91 -3.37 -13.70
CA LEU A 97 24.84 -4.47 -13.97
C LEU A 97 25.47 -4.99 -12.68
N ALA A 98 25.54 -6.32 -12.52
CA ALA A 98 26.11 -6.96 -11.32
C ALA A 98 27.61 -6.67 -11.10
N LYS A 99 28.31 -6.15 -12.12
CA LYS A 99 29.72 -5.74 -12.03
C LYS A 99 29.93 -4.31 -11.50
N THR A 100 28.88 -3.49 -11.47
CA THR A 100 28.97 -2.08 -11.11
C THR A 100 28.41 -1.91 -9.70
N ASP A 101 29.22 -1.43 -8.78
CA ASP A 101 28.73 -0.97 -7.48
C ASP A 101 29.39 0.35 -7.11
N ILE A 102 28.56 1.34 -6.83
CA ILE A 102 29.00 2.69 -6.45
C ILE A 102 28.48 3.03 -5.06
N ALA A 103 29.26 3.82 -4.33
CA ALA A 103 28.95 4.30 -2.99
C ALA A 103 28.99 5.83 -2.98
N PHE A 104 28.13 6.44 -2.17
CA PHE A 104 28.09 7.90 -2.01
C PHE A 104 27.65 8.26 -0.59
N ALA A 105 28.40 9.14 0.07
CA ALA A 105 28.12 9.59 1.42
C ALA A 105 27.79 8.42 2.38
N ASP A 106 26.72 8.55 3.17
CA ASP A 106 26.28 7.54 4.14
C ASP A 106 25.19 6.60 3.57
N PHE A 107 24.95 6.63 2.26
CA PHE A 107 24.02 5.69 1.64
C PHE A 107 24.62 4.27 1.59
N PRO A 108 23.78 3.22 1.68
CA PRO A 108 24.21 1.89 1.25
C PRO A 108 24.67 1.92 -0.22
N SER A 109 25.51 0.96 -0.63
CA SER A 109 25.96 0.88 -2.01
C SER A 109 24.80 0.65 -2.99
N SER A 110 24.97 1.04 -4.25
CA SER A 110 23.94 0.88 -5.28
C SER A 110 23.40 -0.54 -5.37
N GLN A 111 24.26 -1.57 -5.38
CA GLN A 111 23.82 -2.95 -5.45
C GLN A 111 23.04 -3.36 -4.20
N LYS A 112 23.47 -2.89 -3.03
CA LYS A 112 22.73 -3.16 -1.79
C LYS A 112 21.34 -2.54 -1.84
N LEU A 113 21.20 -1.29 -2.30
CA LEU A 113 19.90 -0.65 -2.47
C LEU A 113 19.02 -1.35 -3.49
N VAL A 114 19.57 -1.73 -4.66
CA VAL A 114 18.83 -2.47 -5.70
C VAL A 114 18.34 -3.82 -5.19
N ASN A 115 19.19 -4.59 -4.50
CA ASN A 115 18.78 -5.86 -3.91
C ASN A 115 17.71 -5.68 -2.84
N GLN A 116 17.84 -4.68 -1.94
CA GLN A 116 16.82 -4.38 -0.93
C GLN A 116 15.48 -3.99 -1.56
N LEU A 117 15.49 -3.26 -2.68
CA LEU A 117 14.29 -2.94 -3.44
C LEU A 117 13.62 -4.22 -3.97
N ILE A 118 14.39 -5.09 -4.61
CA ILE A 118 13.90 -6.37 -5.14
C ILE A 118 13.32 -7.24 -4.01
N ASP A 119 14.06 -7.40 -2.91
CA ASP A 119 13.66 -8.19 -1.75
C ASP A 119 12.39 -7.64 -1.08
N SER A 120 12.18 -6.32 -1.13
CA SER A 120 10.96 -5.66 -0.63
C SER A 120 9.74 -5.81 -1.56
N GLY A 121 9.90 -6.47 -2.71
CA GLY A 121 8.87 -6.63 -3.73
C GLY A 121 8.67 -5.39 -4.61
N ALA A 122 9.61 -4.44 -4.63
CA ALA A 122 9.59 -3.38 -5.63
C ALA A 122 9.76 -3.96 -7.03
N GLN A 123 9.18 -3.31 -8.02
CA GLN A 123 9.39 -3.65 -9.41
C GLN A 123 10.56 -2.83 -9.95
N VAL A 124 11.70 -3.46 -10.21
CA VAL A 124 12.91 -2.78 -10.71
C VAL A 124 13.13 -3.15 -12.16
N TYR A 125 13.13 -2.14 -13.03
CA TYR A 125 13.27 -2.31 -14.47
C TYR A 125 14.44 -1.51 -15.03
N VAL A 126 15.04 -2.06 -16.08
CA VAL A 126 16.07 -1.40 -16.89
C VAL A 126 15.60 -1.28 -18.34
N CYS A 127 15.91 -0.17 -18.99
CA CYS A 127 15.66 -0.02 -20.42
C CYS A 127 16.60 -0.94 -21.24
N PRO A 128 16.08 -1.91 -21.99
CA PRO A 128 16.91 -2.85 -22.76
C PRO A 128 17.71 -2.16 -23.86
N HIS A 129 17.13 -1.13 -24.50
CA HIS A 129 17.80 -0.40 -25.56
C HIS A 129 18.97 0.42 -25.03
N CYS A 130 18.79 1.16 -23.92
CA CYS A 130 19.87 1.91 -23.29
C CYS A 130 20.96 0.99 -22.73
N LEU A 131 20.59 -0.17 -22.17
CA LEU A 131 21.54 -1.17 -21.71
C LEU A 131 22.45 -1.64 -22.86
N MET A 132 21.86 -1.95 -24.02
CA MET A 132 22.60 -2.32 -25.22
C MET A 132 23.50 -1.18 -25.73
N VAL A 133 23.00 0.06 -25.77
CA VAL A 133 23.77 1.23 -26.20
C VAL A 133 25.00 1.47 -25.30
N ASN A 134 24.87 1.22 -24.00
CA ASN A 134 25.98 1.31 -23.04
C ASN A 134 26.86 0.05 -23.01
N GLY A 135 26.60 -0.93 -23.89
CA GLY A 135 27.40 -2.15 -24.01
C GLY A 135 27.15 -3.21 -22.94
N GLY A 136 26.08 -3.08 -22.15
CA GLY A 136 25.61 -4.10 -21.21
C GLY A 136 24.68 -5.13 -21.85
N LYS A 137 24.41 -6.21 -21.12
CA LYS A 137 23.48 -7.29 -21.53
C LYS A 137 22.58 -7.69 -20.37
N MET A 138 21.35 -8.10 -20.66
CA MET A 138 20.39 -8.53 -19.64
C MET A 138 20.87 -9.72 -18.78
N ASN A 139 21.74 -10.58 -19.29
CA ASN A 139 22.32 -11.68 -18.50
C ASN A 139 23.46 -11.26 -17.55
N GLU A 140 23.90 -10.00 -17.64
CA GLU A 140 24.91 -9.38 -16.75
C GLU A 140 24.25 -8.48 -15.69
N VAL A 141 22.94 -8.29 -15.77
CA VAL A 141 22.14 -7.48 -14.86
C VAL A 141 21.93 -8.20 -13.52
N ILE A 142 21.80 -7.42 -12.44
CA ILE A 142 21.54 -7.93 -11.09
C ILE A 142 20.29 -8.84 -11.12
N PRO A 143 20.36 -10.08 -10.59
CA PRO A 143 19.22 -10.98 -10.55
C PRO A 143 17.99 -10.32 -9.89
N GLY A 144 16.86 -10.35 -10.58
CA GLY A 144 15.61 -9.74 -10.11
C GLY A 144 15.28 -8.38 -10.75
N VAL A 145 16.27 -7.68 -11.31
CA VAL A 145 16.01 -6.57 -12.23
C VAL A 145 15.47 -7.12 -13.55
N ARG A 146 14.43 -6.50 -14.08
CA ARG A 146 13.71 -6.96 -15.27
C ARG A 146 13.93 -6.03 -16.46
N GLU A 147 13.81 -6.59 -17.65
CA GLU A 147 13.71 -5.78 -18.86
C GLU A 147 12.40 -5.00 -18.83
N LEU A 148 12.47 -3.69 -19.09
CA LEU A 148 11.28 -2.88 -19.25
C LEU A 148 10.57 -3.24 -20.57
N THR A 149 9.28 -3.53 -20.47
CA THR A 149 8.36 -3.55 -21.62
C THR A 149 7.30 -2.46 -21.49
N MET A 150 6.74 -2.02 -22.61
CA MET A 150 5.61 -1.08 -22.59
C MET A 150 4.41 -1.65 -21.83
N ASP A 151 4.18 -2.96 -21.92
CA ASP A 151 3.08 -3.62 -21.22
C ASP A 151 3.24 -3.52 -19.70
N ASN A 152 4.44 -3.75 -19.17
CA ASN A 152 4.69 -3.60 -17.73
C ASN A 152 4.51 -2.16 -17.25
N MET A 153 4.96 -1.19 -18.05
CA MET A 153 4.80 0.23 -17.72
C MET A 153 3.34 0.65 -17.75
N ILE A 154 2.62 0.34 -18.83
CA ILE A 154 1.21 0.68 -19.01
C ILE A 154 0.36 0.00 -17.94
N SER A 155 0.64 -1.27 -17.61
CA SER A 155 -0.04 -1.97 -16.52
C SER A 155 0.11 -1.21 -15.20
N PHE A 156 1.32 -0.79 -14.85
CA PHE A 156 1.56 -0.05 -13.61
C PHE A 156 0.84 1.31 -13.59
N MET A 157 0.85 2.03 -14.72
CA MET A 157 0.22 3.35 -14.84
C MET A 157 -1.31 3.30 -14.82
N ASN A 158 -1.91 2.30 -15.48
CA ASN A 158 -3.37 2.19 -15.64
C ASN A 158 -4.12 1.90 -14.34
N GLU A 159 -3.42 1.38 -13.32
CA GLU A 159 -4.02 1.15 -12.02
C GLU A 159 -4.28 2.44 -11.21
N GLY A 160 -3.84 3.61 -11.72
CA GLY A 160 -4.08 4.92 -11.10
C GLY A 160 -3.27 5.17 -9.82
N GLY A 161 -3.31 6.42 -9.35
CA GLY A 161 -2.64 6.83 -8.10
C GLY A 161 -1.12 6.81 -8.16
N VAL A 162 -0.53 6.94 -9.35
CA VAL A 162 0.91 6.93 -9.57
C VAL A 162 1.46 8.36 -9.48
N THR A 163 2.37 8.57 -8.54
CA THR A 163 3.25 9.75 -8.51
C THR A 163 4.59 9.37 -9.13
N ALA A 164 5.17 10.23 -9.97
CA ALA A 164 6.50 10.02 -10.53
C ALA A 164 7.51 10.98 -9.89
N LEU A 165 8.69 10.45 -9.57
CA LEU A 165 9.88 11.23 -9.24
C LEU A 165 10.94 10.93 -10.28
N ASP A 166 11.65 11.98 -10.69
CA ASP A 166 12.72 11.92 -11.70
C ASP A 166 14.05 12.28 -11.05
N TYR A 167 15.09 11.55 -11.42
CA TYR A 167 16.44 11.60 -10.85
C TYR A 167 17.52 11.48 -11.92
#